data_AF-A0A2N9FVN6-F1
#
_entry.id   AF-A0A2N9FVN6-F1
#
_cell.length_a   1.000
_cell.length_b   1.000
_cell.length_c   1.000
_cell.angle_alpha   90.00
_cell.angle_beta   90.00
_cell.angle_gamma   90.00
#
_symmetry.space_group_name_H-M   'P 1'
#
loop_
_entity.id
_entity.type
_entity.pdbx_description
1 polymer ?
#
loop_
_entity_poly.entity_id
_entity_poly.type
_entity_poly.pdbx_seq_one_letter_code
_entity_poly.pdbx_strand_id
1 'polypeptide(L)'
;MARSMVVVAVLSFLLYLFASQIAAQFSVSPTRIPNLRPRLPNDTLCAHLIHPAGYPCSEHTVETRDGYLLALQRVSSSTGNISKQGGPPVLLQHGLFLVNSLSLKEKKRKRKIGMSRVKGGDVWFLDSPEQSLGFILADHGFDVWVGNVRGTRWSHGHISLSEKDKDFWDWSWQELALHDLADMIRYINSITKSKIFVVGHSQGTIMSLAAFTQPDIVEMVEAAALLCPISYLGHITAPFVRRMVNMHLDQMILAMGIHELNFRSNWGISLMDSICDGHVDCNDLLTSITGWKLTGNGNEKGRIGFSLPLALDHYGILLELPKTILKELE
;
A
#
# COMPACT_ATOMS: atom_id res chain seq x y z
N MET A 1 -1.02 66.86 -2.08
CA MET A 1 -1.30 65.92 -3.19
C MET A 1 -0.05 65.26 -3.76
N ALA A 2 1.02 65.99 -4.13
CA ALA A 2 2.22 65.40 -4.74
C ALA A 2 2.95 64.33 -3.89
N ARG A 3 3.05 64.50 -2.56
CA ARG A 3 3.72 63.52 -1.68
C ARG A 3 2.99 62.16 -1.59
N SER A 4 1.66 62.15 -1.63
CA SER A 4 0.87 60.90 -1.61
C SER A 4 0.95 60.14 -2.93
N MET A 5 1.08 60.84 -4.07
CA MET A 5 1.21 60.19 -5.38
C MET A 5 2.54 59.45 -5.53
N VAL A 6 3.62 59.99 -4.96
CA VAL A 6 4.94 59.33 -4.96
C VAL A 6 4.91 58.04 -4.15
N VAL A 7 4.25 58.04 -2.98
CA VAL A 7 4.14 56.82 -2.14
C VAL A 7 3.34 55.72 -2.84
N VAL A 8 2.24 56.07 -3.51
CA VAL A 8 1.42 55.11 -4.26
C VAL A 8 2.18 54.54 -5.47
N ALA A 9 2.95 55.37 -6.18
CA ALA A 9 3.78 54.92 -7.30
C ALA A 9 4.89 53.96 -6.84
N VAL A 10 5.55 54.26 -5.73
CA VAL A 10 6.60 53.40 -5.15
C VAL A 10 6.02 52.07 -4.68
N LEU A 11 4.88 52.07 -3.98
CA LEU A 11 4.22 50.83 -3.55
C LEU A 11 3.75 49.96 -4.72
N SER A 12 3.21 50.59 -5.78
CA SER A 12 2.78 49.88 -6.98
C SER A 12 3.97 49.26 -7.73
N PHE A 13 5.10 49.95 -7.78
CA PHE A 13 6.33 49.45 -8.39
C PHE A 13 6.94 48.30 -7.57
N LEU A 14 6.94 48.40 -6.24
CA LEU A 14 7.40 47.31 -5.36
C LEU A 14 6.51 46.07 -5.46
N LEU A 15 5.19 46.23 -5.54
CA LEU A 15 4.25 45.13 -5.79
C LEU A 15 4.47 44.47 -7.16
N TYR A 16 4.76 45.25 -8.19
CA TYR A 16 5.07 44.73 -9.53
C TYR A 16 6.39 43.94 -9.55
N LEU A 17 7.44 44.44 -8.89
CA LEU A 17 8.70 43.72 -8.75
C LEU A 17 8.51 42.40 -7.98
N PHE A 18 7.72 42.41 -6.90
CA PHE A 18 7.42 41.21 -6.13
C PHE A 18 6.61 40.18 -6.94
N ALA A 19 5.60 40.63 -7.70
CA ALA A 19 4.82 39.78 -8.60
C ALA A 19 5.70 39.17 -9.73
N SER A 20 6.67 39.93 -10.25
CA SER A 20 7.60 39.45 -11.27
C SER A 20 8.59 38.40 -10.76
N GLN A 21 8.99 38.49 -9.48
CA GLN A 21 9.84 37.48 -8.82
C GLN A 21 9.07 36.18 -8.55
N ILE A 22 7.77 36.25 -8.23
CA ILE A 22 6.91 35.07 -8.10
C ILE A 22 6.69 34.42 -9.47
N ALA A 23 6.44 35.20 -10.53
CA ALA A 23 6.26 34.66 -11.87
C ALA A 23 7.51 33.93 -12.41
N ALA A 24 8.72 34.36 -11.99
CA ALA A 24 9.98 33.70 -12.33
C ALA A 24 10.20 32.35 -11.60
N GLN A 25 9.43 32.05 -10.54
CA GLN A 25 9.50 30.76 -9.83
C GLN A 25 8.56 29.69 -10.39
N PHE A 26 7.61 30.05 -11.27
CA PHE A 26 6.59 29.11 -11.79
C PHE A 26 6.83 28.62 -13.23
N SER A 27 7.98 28.94 -13.84
CA SER A 27 8.40 28.28 -15.09
C SER A 27 8.97 26.89 -14.79
N VAL A 28 8.11 25.96 -14.37
CA VAL A 28 8.43 24.54 -14.31
C VAL A 28 8.44 24.00 -15.73
N SER A 29 9.61 24.00 -16.38
CA SER A 29 9.84 23.03 -17.46
C SER A 29 9.67 21.63 -16.88
N PRO A 30 9.13 20.65 -17.63
CA PRO A 30 9.04 19.27 -17.17
C PRO A 30 10.45 18.69 -17.09
N THR A 31 11.13 18.93 -15.97
CA THR A 31 12.37 18.28 -15.60
C THR A 31 12.07 16.79 -15.49
N ARG A 32 12.69 16.02 -16.38
CA ARG A 32 12.67 14.57 -16.38
C ARG A 32 13.24 14.12 -15.04
N ILE A 33 12.38 13.72 -14.10
CA ILE A 33 12.79 13.26 -12.77
C ILE A 33 13.60 11.96 -12.99
N PRO A 34 14.90 11.96 -12.69
CA PRO A 34 15.82 10.93 -13.18
C PRO A 34 15.62 9.54 -12.57
N ASN A 35 14.84 9.42 -11.48
CA ASN A 35 14.72 8.21 -10.68
C ASN A 35 13.32 7.55 -10.69
N LEU A 36 12.37 8.05 -11.50
CA LEU A 36 11.08 7.34 -11.65
C LEU A 36 11.29 6.01 -12.37
N ARG A 37 10.66 4.94 -11.86
CA ARG A 37 10.56 3.66 -12.59
C ARG A 37 9.99 3.95 -13.99
N PRO A 38 10.71 3.66 -15.09
CA PRO A 38 10.14 3.77 -16.43
C PRO A 38 9.09 2.68 -16.61
N ARG A 39 7.82 2.99 -16.33
CA ARG A 39 6.72 2.08 -16.63
C ARG A 39 6.19 2.31 -18.03
N LEU A 40 6.02 1.22 -18.76
CA LEU A 40 5.23 1.21 -19.98
C LEU A 40 3.78 1.60 -19.63
N PRO A 41 3.03 2.27 -20.52
CA PRO A 41 1.65 2.66 -20.27
C PRO A 41 0.72 1.51 -19.84
N ASN A 42 1.09 0.27 -20.16
CA ASN A 42 0.33 -0.93 -19.85
C ASN A 42 0.79 -1.66 -18.58
N ASP A 43 1.76 -1.13 -17.81
CA ASP A 43 2.24 -1.73 -16.55
C ASP A 43 1.64 -1.09 -15.30
N THR A 44 0.31 -1.02 -15.30
CA THR A 44 -0.51 -0.42 -14.24
C THR A 44 -1.44 -1.45 -13.62
N LEU A 45 -1.94 -1.16 -12.41
CA LEU A 45 -2.91 -2.04 -11.74
C LEU A 45 -4.21 -2.07 -12.55
N CYS A 46 -4.64 -0.89 -13.00
CA CYS A 46 -5.81 -0.73 -13.85
C CYS A 46 -5.72 -1.61 -15.11
N ALA A 47 -4.61 -1.56 -15.85
CA ALA A 47 -4.46 -2.31 -17.10
C ALA A 47 -4.35 -3.82 -16.89
N HIS A 48 -3.75 -4.26 -15.78
CA HIS A 48 -3.50 -5.67 -15.54
C HIS A 48 -4.70 -6.44 -14.97
N LEU A 49 -5.52 -5.82 -14.13
CA LEU A 49 -6.57 -6.52 -13.38
C LEU A 49 -7.95 -5.89 -13.56
N ILE A 50 -8.06 -4.57 -13.48
CA ILE A 50 -9.37 -3.91 -13.35
C ILE A 50 -10.05 -3.71 -14.72
N HIS A 51 -9.32 -3.24 -15.73
CA HIS A 51 -9.85 -3.12 -17.09
C HIS A 51 -10.23 -4.47 -17.72
N PRO A 52 -9.41 -5.54 -17.61
CA PRO A 52 -9.81 -6.87 -18.10
C PRO A 52 -11.06 -7.43 -17.42
N ALA A 53 -11.34 -7.02 -16.18
CA ALA A 53 -12.57 -7.38 -15.47
C ALA A 53 -13.81 -6.57 -15.92
N GLY A 54 -13.64 -5.58 -16.81
CA GLY A 54 -14.74 -4.76 -17.33
C GLY A 54 -15.06 -3.51 -16.50
N TYR A 55 -14.16 -3.10 -15.60
CA TYR A 55 -14.38 -1.94 -14.73
C TYR A 55 -13.54 -0.73 -15.20
N PRO A 56 -14.13 0.48 -15.24
CA PRO A 56 -13.38 1.71 -15.42
C PRO A 56 -12.43 1.93 -14.23
N CYS A 57 -11.19 2.32 -14.53
CA CYS A 57 -10.15 2.59 -13.52
C CYS A 57 -9.32 3.80 -13.94
N SER A 58 -9.04 4.72 -13.01
CA SER A 58 -8.06 5.80 -13.20
C SER A 58 -6.92 5.69 -12.20
N GLU A 59 -5.71 6.04 -12.64
CA GLU A 59 -4.53 6.07 -11.78
C GLU A 59 -4.21 7.50 -11.36
N HIS A 60 -3.88 7.64 -10.09
CA HIS A 60 -3.47 8.87 -9.46
C HIS A 60 -2.11 8.66 -8.81
N THR A 61 -1.31 9.71 -8.76
CA THR A 61 -0.03 9.72 -8.04
C THR A 61 -0.16 10.66 -6.84
N VAL A 62 0.18 10.16 -5.66
CA VAL A 62 0.25 10.94 -4.43
C VAL A 62 1.73 11.08 -4.06
N GLU A 63 2.19 12.32 -3.94
CA GLU A 63 3.51 12.62 -3.41
C GLU A 63 3.41 12.77 -1.89
N THR A 64 4.18 11.99 -1.15
CA THR A 64 4.26 12.08 0.30
C THR A 64 5.15 13.24 0.71
N ARG A 65 4.97 13.72 1.95
CA ARG A 65 5.81 14.81 2.51
C ARG A 65 7.31 14.56 2.46
N ASP A 66 7.72 13.29 2.54
CA ASP A 66 9.11 12.87 2.50
C ASP A 66 9.61 12.51 1.10
N GLY A 67 8.76 12.58 0.06
CA GLY A 67 9.15 12.51 -1.35
C GLY A 67 8.89 11.19 -2.06
N TYR A 68 8.15 10.26 -1.46
CA TYR A 68 7.71 9.03 -2.13
C TYR A 68 6.53 9.32 -3.06
N LEU A 69 6.52 8.63 -4.20
CA LEU A 69 5.48 8.72 -5.21
C LEU A 69 4.61 7.47 -5.17
N LEU A 70 3.45 7.57 -4.54
CA LEU A 70 2.51 6.47 -4.33
C LEU A 70 1.52 6.36 -5.48
N ALA A 71 1.15 5.13 -5.84
CA ALA A 71 0.06 4.90 -6.78
C ALA A 71 -1.26 4.72 -6.03
N LEU A 72 -2.28 5.41 -6.50
CA LEU A 72 -3.63 5.36 -5.95
C LEU A 72 -4.60 5.11 -7.11
N GLN A 73 -5.30 3.98 -7.10
CA GLN A 73 -6.29 3.69 -8.14
C GLN A 73 -7.68 4.11 -7.68
N ARG A 74 -8.46 4.66 -8.61
CA ARG A 74 -9.88 4.97 -8.43
C ARG A 74 -10.70 4.10 -9.37
N VAL A 75 -11.64 3.34 -8.84
CA VAL A 75 -12.42 2.32 -9.57
C VAL A 75 -13.89 2.68 -9.56
N SER A 76 -14.50 2.60 -10.75
CA SER A 76 -15.93 2.81 -10.95
C SER A 76 -16.70 1.52 -11.12
N SER A 77 -18.03 1.56 -10.90
CA SER A 77 -18.91 0.46 -11.33
C SER A 77 -18.68 0.15 -12.81
N SER A 78 -18.89 -1.11 -13.19
CA SER A 78 -18.81 -1.60 -14.57
C SER A 78 -19.63 -0.77 -15.58
N THR A 79 -20.76 -0.20 -15.14
CA THR A 79 -21.64 0.67 -15.94
C THR A 79 -21.44 2.17 -15.68
N GLY A 80 -20.58 2.49 -14.71
CA GLY A 80 -20.33 3.85 -14.25
C GLY A 80 -19.37 4.64 -15.15
N ASN A 81 -19.33 5.94 -14.93
CA ASN A 81 -18.31 6.82 -15.49
C ASN A 81 -17.55 7.47 -14.33
N ILE A 82 -16.23 7.24 -14.26
CA ILE A 82 -15.34 7.77 -13.22
C ILE A 82 -15.51 9.29 -13.04
N SER A 83 -15.70 10.03 -14.13
CA SER A 83 -15.85 11.48 -14.10
C SER A 83 -17.13 11.98 -13.45
N LYS A 84 -18.14 11.12 -13.29
CA LYS A 84 -19.46 11.44 -12.72
C LYS A 84 -19.76 10.68 -11.43
N GLN A 85 -18.82 9.89 -10.94
CA GLN A 85 -19.03 9.06 -9.76
C GLN A 85 -18.99 9.95 -8.50
N GLY A 86 -20.17 10.14 -7.92
CA GLY A 86 -20.40 10.97 -6.72
C GLY A 86 -20.86 10.16 -5.50
N GLY A 87 -20.58 8.86 -5.48
CA GLY A 87 -20.85 8.01 -4.33
C GLY A 87 -19.92 8.32 -3.14
N PRO A 88 -20.20 7.81 -1.94
CA PRO A 88 -19.32 8.00 -0.80
C PRO A 88 -17.93 7.41 -1.07
N PRO A 89 -16.83 8.16 -0.84
CA PRO A 89 -15.50 7.65 -1.10
C PRO A 89 -15.09 6.61 -0.06
N VAL A 90 -14.53 5.50 -0.55
CA VAL A 90 -13.99 4.44 0.29
C VAL A 90 -12.53 4.16 -0.09
N LEU A 91 -11.62 4.22 0.88
CA LEU A 91 -10.21 3.88 0.71
C LEU A 91 -9.96 2.46 1.20
N LEU A 92 -9.53 1.58 0.29
CA LEU A 92 -9.10 0.22 0.58
C LEU A 92 -7.59 0.18 0.77
N GLN A 93 -7.15 -0.12 2.00
CA GLN A 93 -5.75 -0.19 2.39
C GLN A 93 -5.34 -1.65 2.64
N HIS A 94 -4.43 -2.15 1.80
CA HIS A 94 -3.94 -3.53 1.88
C HIS A 94 -3.07 -3.78 3.13
N GLY A 95 -2.90 -5.06 3.47
CA GLY A 95 -2.02 -5.53 4.54
C GLY A 95 -0.56 -5.70 4.11
N LEU A 96 0.24 -6.30 4.99
CA LEU A 96 1.63 -6.61 4.68
C LEU A 96 1.71 -7.84 3.79
N PHE A 97 2.41 -7.74 2.67
CA PHE A 97 2.69 -8.91 1.84
C PHE A 97 4.18 -9.12 1.67
N LEU A 98 4.60 -10.36 1.93
CA LEU A 98 5.90 -10.86 1.56
C LEU A 98 6.05 -10.74 0.04
N VAL A 99 7.05 -9.96 -0.38
CA VAL A 99 7.43 -9.90 -1.78
C VAL A 99 7.98 -11.27 -2.18
N ASN A 100 7.12 -12.06 -2.82
CA ASN A 100 7.43 -13.34 -3.46
C ASN A 100 7.81 -14.52 -2.53
N SER A 101 6.86 -15.13 -1.83
CA SER A 101 7.03 -16.53 -1.43
C SER A 101 6.46 -17.45 -2.51
N LEU A 102 7.32 -18.11 -3.30
CA LEU A 102 6.95 -19.30 -4.04
C LEU A 102 7.68 -20.48 -3.40
N SER A 103 6.90 -21.44 -2.90
CA SER A 103 7.41 -22.75 -2.53
C SER A 103 8.15 -23.38 -3.72
N LEU A 104 9.44 -23.72 -3.50
CA LEU A 104 10.35 -24.23 -4.52
C LEU A 104 9.90 -25.54 -5.18
N LYS A 105 8.89 -26.24 -4.63
CA LYS A 105 8.39 -27.51 -5.18
C LYS A 105 7.39 -27.37 -6.32
N GLU A 106 6.86 -26.18 -6.61
CA GLU A 106 5.85 -25.98 -7.66
C GLU A 106 6.42 -25.74 -9.08
N LYS A 107 7.72 -25.97 -9.28
CA LYS A 107 8.39 -25.77 -10.59
C LYS A 107 7.99 -26.75 -11.70
N LYS A 108 7.22 -27.82 -11.42
CA LYS A 108 6.96 -28.88 -12.44
C LYS A 108 5.52 -29.16 -12.85
N ARG A 109 4.46 -28.61 -12.21
CA ARG A 109 3.09 -29.08 -12.53
C ARG A 109 1.94 -28.06 -12.61
N LYS A 110 2.16 -26.74 -12.68
CA LYS A 110 1.08 -25.80 -13.04
C LYS A 110 1.61 -24.61 -13.85
N ARG A 111 1.74 -24.80 -15.16
CA ARG A 111 1.87 -23.70 -16.14
C ARG A 111 0.50 -23.12 -16.58
N LYS A 112 -0.60 -23.46 -15.90
CA LYS A 112 -1.97 -23.15 -16.37
C LYS A 112 -2.91 -22.53 -15.34
N ILE A 113 -2.45 -22.26 -14.12
CA ILE A 113 -3.18 -21.44 -13.14
C ILE A 113 -2.18 -20.39 -12.69
N GLY A 114 -2.27 -19.19 -13.27
CA GLY A 114 -1.46 -18.05 -12.89
C GLY A 114 -1.89 -17.59 -11.51
N MET A 115 -1.29 -18.14 -10.45
CA MET A 115 -1.38 -17.55 -9.12
C MET A 115 -0.75 -16.16 -9.24
N SER A 116 -1.61 -15.15 -9.25
CA SER A 116 -1.28 -13.78 -9.60
C SER A 116 -0.32 -13.19 -8.55
N ARG A 117 0.54 -12.30 -9.03
CA ARG A 117 1.61 -11.64 -8.30
C ARG A 117 1.02 -10.55 -7.41
N VAL A 118 0.41 -10.93 -6.30
CA VAL A 118 -0.22 -9.99 -5.34
C VAL A 118 0.84 -9.08 -4.74
N LYS A 119 0.73 -7.77 -5.00
CA LYS A 119 1.72 -6.76 -4.61
C LYS A 119 1.07 -5.41 -4.31
N GLY A 120 0.25 -5.34 -3.26
CA GLY A 120 -0.33 -4.10 -2.76
C GLY A 120 -1.85 -4.05 -2.93
N GLY A 121 -2.36 -3.04 -3.62
CA GLY A 121 -3.80 -2.82 -3.79
C GLY A 121 -4.53 -3.83 -4.68
N ASP A 122 -3.82 -4.70 -5.40
CA ASP A 122 -4.40 -5.76 -6.24
C ASP A 122 -5.18 -6.80 -5.44
N VAL A 123 -4.93 -6.92 -4.14
CA VAL A 123 -5.55 -7.89 -3.23
C VAL A 123 -7.08 -7.79 -3.24
N TRP A 124 -7.59 -6.59 -3.48
CA TRP A 124 -9.01 -6.28 -3.46
C TRP A 124 -9.75 -6.69 -4.73
N PHE A 125 -9.03 -7.24 -5.73
CA PHE A 125 -9.52 -7.56 -7.08
C PHE A 125 -9.03 -8.91 -7.62
N LEU A 126 -8.55 -9.82 -6.75
CA LEU A 126 -7.95 -11.08 -7.20
C LEU A 126 -8.97 -12.14 -7.65
N ASP A 127 -10.18 -12.10 -7.10
CA ASP A 127 -11.24 -13.04 -7.40
C ASP A 127 -12.25 -12.44 -8.38
N SER A 128 -13.34 -13.15 -8.66
CA SER A 128 -14.39 -12.66 -9.55
C SER A 128 -15.02 -11.36 -9.01
N PRO A 129 -15.66 -10.55 -9.88
CA PRO A 129 -16.31 -9.32 -9.47
C PRO A 129 -17.32 -9.46 -8.32
N GLU A 130 -17.95 -10.63 -8.21
CA GLU A 130 -18.95 -10.93 -7.18
C GLU A 130 -18.33 -11.35 -5.82
N GLN A 131 -17.01 -11.58 -5.78
CA GLN A 131 -16.28 -12.04 -4.59
C GLN A 131 -15.22 -11.05 -4.10
N SER A 132 -14.80 -10.14 -4.96
CA SER A 132 -13.78 -9.13 -4.69
C SER A 132 -14.40 -7.86 -4.12
N LEU A 133 -14.03 -7.50 -2.89
CA LEU A 133 -14.60 -6.33 -2.18
C LEU A 133 -14.51 -5.04 -3.00
N GLY A 134 -13.41 -4.83 -3.73
CA GLY A 134 -13.24 -3.63 -4.55
C GLY A 134 -14.28 -3.51 -5.67
N PHE A 135 -14.61 -4.63 -6.34
CA PHE A 135 -15.65 -4.66 -7.37
C PHE A 135 -17.06 -4.55 -6.77
N ILE A 136 -17.32 -5.29 -5.69
CA ILE A 136 -18.61 -5.24 -4.98
C ILE A 136 -18.95 -3.82 -4.54
N LEU A 137 -18.01 -3.11 -3.90
CA LEU A 137 -18.24 -1.72 -3.46
C LEU A 137 -18.51 -0.78 -4.65
N ALA A 138 -17.76 -0.94 -5.74
CA ALA A 138 -17.93 -0.14 -6.94
C ALA A 138 -19.33 -0.31 -7.54
N ASP A 139 -19.82 -1.55 -7.67
CA ASP A 139 -21.16 -1.84 -8.20
C ASP A 139 -22.29 -1.45 -7.24
N HIS A 140 -22.01 -1.40 -5.94
CA HIS A 140 -22.92 -0.84 -4.93
C HIS A 140 -22.87 0.71 -4.86
N GLY A 141 -22.18 1.37 -5.79
CA GLY A 141 -22.23 2.81 -5.97
C GLY A 141 -21.26 3.59 -5.10
N PHE A 142 -20.31 2.95 -4.42
CA PHE A 142 -19.23 3.64 -3.73
C PHE A 142 -18.21 4.19 -4.74
N ASP A 143 -17.52 5.27 -4.35
CA ASP A 143 -16.35 5.77 -5.07
C ASP A 143 -15.11 5.08 -4.50
N VAL A 144 -14.65 4.01 -5.17
CA VAL A 144 -13.63 3.11 -4.61
C VAL A 144 -12.23 3.63 -4.93
N TRP A 145 -11.44 3.85 -3.88
CA TRP A 145 -10.04 4.24 -3.93
C TRP A 145 -9.18 3.12 -3.34
N VAL A 146 -8.05 2.83 -3.97
CA VAL A 146 -7.19 1.69 -3.64
C VAL A 146 -5.78 2.20 -3.38
N GLY A 147 -5.38 2.19 -2.12
CA GLY A 147 -4.09 2.71 -1.68
C GLY A 147 -2.96 1.72 -1.93
N ASN A 148 -1.81 2.22 -2.38
CA ASN A 148 -0.55 1.48 -2.40
C ASN A 148 0.51 2.25 -1.65
N VAL A 149 1.20 1.57 -0.75
CA VAL A 149 2.29 2.18 0.04
C VAL A 149 3.61 2.17 -0.74
N ARG A 150 4.59 2.94 -0.24
CA ARG A 150 5.98 2.94 -0.74
C ARG A 150 6.57 1.53 -0.76
N GLY A 151 7.53 1.30 -1.66
CA GLY A 151 8.16 -0.02 -1.83
C GLY A 151 7.32 -1.10 -2.53
N THR A 152 6.01 -0.90 -2.72
CA THR A 152 5.16 -1.85 -3.46
C THR A 152 5.45 -1.87 -4.96
N ARG A 153 4.90 -2.87 -5.68
CA ARG A 153 5.03 -2.92 -7.14
C ARG A 153 4.42 -1.70 -7.79
N TRP A 154 3.29 -1.24 -7.28
CA TRP A 154 2.44 -0.24 -7.93
C TRP A 154 2.89 1.18 -7.67
N SER A 155 3.59 1.46 -6.57
CA SER A 155 4.20 2.78 -6.31
C SER A 155 5.39 3.10 -7.23
N HIS A 156 5.65 4.38 -7.44
CA HIS A 156 6.51 4.92 -8.52
C HIS A 156 7.93 5.27 -8.09
N GLY A 157 8.27 5.08 -6.81
CA GLY A 157 9.61 5.34 -6.27
C GLY A 157 9.66 6.63 -5.46
N HIS A 158 10.74 7.38 -5.61
CA HIS A 158 11.03 8.61 -4.86
C HIS A 158 11.44 9.73 -5.83
N ILE A 159 11.19 10.98 -5.46
CA ILE A 159 11.58 12.15 -6.28
C ILE A 159 13.10 12.29 -6.45
N SER A 160 13.85 11.87 -5.43
CA SER A 160 15.31 12.08 -5.33
C SER A 160 16.12 10.80 -5.09
N LEU A 161 15.58 9.81 -4.38
CA LEU A 161 16.29 8.60 -3.98
C LEU A 161 16.09 7.49 -5.00
N SER A 162 17.11 6.66 -5.21
CA SER A 162 17.02 5.44 -6.00
C SER A 162 16.68 4.25 -5.11
N GLU A 163 15.99 3.24 -5.65
CA GLU A 163 15.76 1.95 -4.95
C GLU A 163 17.08 1.22 -4.57
N LYS A 164 18.20 1.62 -5.15
CA LYS A 164 19.53 1.10 -4.77
C LYS A 164 20.12 1.78 -3.55
N ASP A 165 19.62 2.96 -3.20
CA ASP A 165 20.09 3.72 -2.06
C ASP A 165 19.50 3.14 -0.78
N LYS A 166 20.33 2.99 0.25
CA LYS A 166 19.88 2.53 1.57
C LYS A 166 18.75 3.39 2.12
N ASP A 167 18.87 4.71 1.94
CA ASP A 167 17.94 5.70 2.49
C ASP A 167 16.54 5.60 1.86
N PHE A 168 16.42 5.04 0.65
CA PHE A 168 15.11 4.75 0.03
C PHE A 168 14.31 3.69 0.80
N TRP A 169 15.00 2.83 1.53
CA TRP A 169 14.35 1.79 2.31
C TRP A 169 14.26 2.15 3.79
N ASP A 170 14.78 3.31 4.22
CA ASP A 170 14.88 3.67 5.64
C ASP A 170 13.55 4.18 6.24
N TRP A 171 12.54 3.31 6.27
CA TRP A 171 11.20 3.56 6.78
C TRP A 171 10.59 2.32 7.45
N SER A 172 9.56 2.54 8.25
CA SER A 172 8.77 1.54 8.95
C SER A 172 7.27 1.76 8.70
N TRP A 173 6.43 0.89 9.27
CA TRP A 173 4.97 1.02 9.24
C TRP A 173 4.49 2.39 9.75
N GLN A 174 5.27 3.05 10.62
CA GLN A 174 4.94 4.38 11.14
C GLN A 174 4.93 5.42 10.02
N GLU A 175 5.94 5.43 9.15
CA GLU A 175 5.97 6.30 7.97
C GLU A 175 4.83 5.94 7.00
N LEU A 176 4.50 4.66 6.85
CA LEU A 176 3.34 4.25 6.04
C LEU A 176 2.03 4.82 6.60
N ALA A 177 1.88 4.89 7.91
CA ALA A 177 0.70 5.46 8.56
C ALA A 177 0.68 6.99 8.48
N LEU A 178 1.78 7.63 8.90
CA LEU A 178 1.86 9.06 9.14
C LEU A 178 2.07 9.86 7.85
N HIS A 179 2.66 9.25 6.82
CA HIS A 179 2.86 9.85 5.50
C HIS A 179 1.95 9.21 4.47
N ASP A 180 2.13 7.92 4.14
CA ASP A 180 1.45 7.34 2.97
C ASP A 180 -0.07 7.38 3.11
N LEU A 181 -0.61 6.78 4.16
CA LEU A 181 -2.06 6.71 4.37
C LEU A 181 -2.66 8.10 4.61
N ALA A 182 -1.98 8.93 5.40
CA ALA A 182 -2.41 10.30 5.68
C ALA A 182 -2.48 11.16 4.40
N ASP A 183 -1.45 11.14 3.55
CA ASP A 183 -1.41 11.90 2.31
C ASP A 183 -2.39 11.36 1.27
N MET A 184 -2.64 10.04 1.23
CA MET A 184 -3.72 9.45 0.43
C MET A 184 -5.11 9.93 0.88
N ILE A 185 -5.38 9.95 2.19
CA ILE A 185 -6.66 10.48 2.73
C ILE A 185 -6.84 11.96 2.37
N ARG A 186 -5.80 12.79 2.56
CA ARG A 186 -5.83 14.21 2.18
C ARG A 186 -6.09 14.37 0.69
N TYR A 187 -5.43 13.59 -0.16
CA TYR A 187 -5.59 13.64 -1.60
C TYR A 187 -7.03 13.31 -2.01
N ILE A 188 -7.60 12.21 -1.50
CA ILE A 188 -8.97 11.79 -1.80
C ILE A 188 -9.97 12.85 -1.32
N ASN A 189 -9.80 13.37 -0.10
CA ASN A 189 -10.66 14.41 0.44
C ASN A 189 -10.57 15.70 -0.40
N SER A 190 -9.38 16.02 -0.93
CA SER A 190 -9.19 17.19 -1.79
C SER A 190 -9.96 17.11 -3.12
N ILE A 191 -10.12 15.90 -3.66
CA ILE A 191 -10.86 15.64 -4.92
C ILE A 191 -12.36 15.52 -4.66
N THR A 192 -12.74 14.71 -3.67
CA THR A 192 -14.13 14.33 -3.42
C THR A 192 -14.88 15.34 -2.55
N LYS A 193 -14.14 16.19 -1.82
CA LYS A 193 -14.66 17.16 -0.83
C LYS A 193 -15.63 16.52 0.18
N SER A 194 -15.42 15.24 0.47
CA SER A 194 -16.31 14.40 1.28
C SER A 194 -15.49 13.63 2.31
N LYS A 195 -16.12 13.27 3.43
CA LYS A 195 -15.51 12.36 4.40
C LYS A 195 -15.40 10.95 3.81
N ILE A 196 -14.35 10.24 4.20
CA ILE A 196 -13.92 8.98 3.57
C ILE A 196 -14.18 7.81 4.51
N PHE A 197 -14.70 6.72 3.96
CA PHE A 197 -14.71 5.43 4.64
C PHE A 197 -13.36 4.75 4.45
N VAL A 198 -12.73 4.27 5.53
CA VAL A 198 -11.44 3.57 5.44
C VAL A 198 -11.64 2.09 5.71
N VAL A 199 -11.15 1.23 4.83
CA VAL A 199 -11.12 -0.22 5.05
C VAL A 199 -9.67 -0.65 5.09
N GLY A 200 -9.19 -1.03 6.28
CA GLY A 200 -7.84 -1.56 6.47
C GLY A 200 -7.87 -3.08 6.60
N HIS A 201 -6.91 -3.78 6.01
CA HIS A 201 -6.68 -5.21 6.24
C HIS A 201 -5.31 -5.45 6.87
N SER A 202 -5.20 -6.28 7.91
CA SER A 202 -3.93 -6.67 8.55
C SER A 202 -3.09 -5.42 8.89
N GLN A 203 -1.89 -5.23 8.31
CA GLN A 203 -1.08 -4.03 8.53
C GLN A 203 -1.80 -2.71 8.18
N GLY A 204 -2.71 -2.74 7.20
CA GLY A 204 -3.54 -1.58 6.88
C GLY A 204 -4.37 -1.09 8.06
N THR A 205 -4.67 -1.95 9.04
CA THR A 205 -5.42 -1.55 10.25
C THR A 205 -4.56 -0.79 11.24
N ILE A 206 -3.33 -1.25 11.52
CA ILE A 206 -2.43 -0.53 12.45
C ILE A 206 -2.03 0.81 11.85
N MET A 207 -1.82 0.85 10.52
CA MET A 207 -1.62 2.10 9.80
C MET A 207 -2.81 3.04 9.94
N SER A 208 -4.04 2.52 9.80
CA SER A 208 -5.25 3.33 9.98
C SER A 208 -5.36 3.89 11.39
N LEU A 209 -5.18 3.06 12.42
CA LEU A 209 -5.23 3.49 13.81
C LEU A 209 -4.19 4.58 14.13
N ALA A 210 -2.96 4.43 13.64
CA ALA A 210 -1.92 5.44 13.82
C ALA A 210 -2.15 6.70 12.97
N ALA A 211 -2.68 6.58 11.75
CA ALA A 211 -3.04 7.75 10.96
C ALA A 211 -4.14 8.58 11.65
N PHE A 212 -5.11 7.93 12.31
CA PHE A 212 -6.20 8.59 13.01
C PHE A 212 -5.79 9.30 14.30
N THR A 213 -4.54 9.14 14.77
CA THR A 213 -4.04 9.97 15.87
C THR A 213 -3.73 11.40 15.41
N GLN A 214 -3.66 11.66 14.11
CA GLN A 214 -3.53 13.00 13.53
C GLN A 214 -4.92 13.67 13.47
N PRO A 215 -5.14 14.81 14.17
CA PRO A 215 -6.45 15.47 14.21
C PRO A 215 -6.99 15.88 12.84
N ASP A 216 -6.11 16.35 11.95
CA ASP A 216 -6.49 16.77 10.59
C ASP A 216 -6.94 15.58 9.73
N ILE A 217 -6.42 14.38 9.99
CA ILE A 217 -6.77 13.16 9.24
C ILE A 217 -8.09 12.57 9.74
N VAL A 218 -8.26 12.44 11.06
CA VAL A 218 -9.47 11.82 11.61
C VAL A 218 -10.74 12.62 11.31
N GLU A 219 -10.65 13.95 11.20
CA GLU A 219 -11.77 14.79 10.78
C GLU A 219 -12.23 14.53 9.34
N MET A 220 -11.34 14.02 8.48
CA MET A 220 -11.64 13.64 7.09
C MET A 220 -12.21 12.22 6.95
N VAL A 221 -12.26 11.45 8.03
CA VAL A 221 -12.71 10.06 8.04
C VAL A 221 -14.14 9.98 8.59
N GLU A 222 -15.04 9.31 7.88
CA GLU A 222 -16.42 9.10 8.32
C GLU A 222 -16.51 7.89 9.26
N ALA A 223 -15.95 6.76 8.84
CA ALA A 223 -15.86 5.54 9.62
C ALA A 223 -14.73 4.65 9.09
N ALA A 224 -14.29 3.71 9.92
CA ALA A 224 -13.27 2.73 9.54
C ALA A 224 -13.73 1.29 9.80
N ALA A 225 -13.53 0.41 8.82
CA ALA A 225 -13.67 -1.03 8.95
C ALA A 225 -12.27 -1.67 9.02
N LEU A 226 -11.95 -2.32 10.13
CA LEU A 226 -10.62 -2.91 10.37
C LEU A 226 -10.73 -4.43 10.28
N LEU A 227 -10.30 -4.99 9.17
CA LEU A 227 -10.33 -6.43 8.88
C LEU A 227 -9.05 -7.09 9.41
N CYS A 228 -9.20 -8.05 10.33
CA CYS A 228 -8.09 -8.68 11.06
C CYS A 228 -7.15 -7.65 11.72
N PRO A 229 -7.66 -6.89 12.71
CA PRO A 229 -6.94 -5.77 13.27
C PRO A 229 -5.65 -6.19 13.98
N ILE A 230 -4.56 -5.55 13.58
CA ILE A 230 -3.26 -5.59 14.26
C ILE A 230 -3.12 -4.35 15.14
N SER A 231 -2.74 -4.54 16.40
CA SER A 231 -2.40 -3.47 17.35
C SER A 231 -1.24 -3.85 18.27
N TYR A 232 -1.28 -5.05 18.85
CA TYR A 232 -0.23 -5.60 19.69
C TYR A 232 0.12 -7.02 19.25
N LEU A 233 1.41 -7.35 19.35
CA LEU A 233 1.97 -8.57 18.77
C LEU A 233 2.57 -9.53 19.82
N GLY A 234 2.54 -9.18 21.10
CA GLY A 234 3.17 -9.95 22.19
C GLY A 234 2.61 -11.36 22.43
N HIS A 235 1.47 -11.72 21.80
CA HIS A 235 0.83 -13.04 21.97
C HIS A 235 0.70 -13.83 20.66
N ILE A 236 1.51 -13.53 19.65
CA ILE A 236 1.49 -14.28 18.39
C ILE A 236 1.89 -15.74 18.61
N THR A 237 1.00 -16.64 18.21
CA THR A 237 1.21 -18.08 18.27
C THR A 237 1.73 -18.67 16.96
N ALA A 238 1.77 -17.88 15.88
CA ALA A 238 2.22 -18.30 14.55
C ALA A 238 3.66 -18.87 14.60
N PRO A 239 3.86 -20.16 14.29
CA PRO A 239 5.17 -20.81 14.40
C PRO A 239 6.25 -20.13 13.55
N PHE A 240 5.87 -19.68 12.34
CA PHE A 240 6.79 -18.97 11.43
C PHE A 240 7.29 -17.66 12.05
N VAL A 241 6.39 -16.84 12.59
CA VAL A 241 6.73 -15.55 13.20
C VAL A 241 7.59 -15.74 14.45
N ARG A 242 7.20 -16.65 15.34
CA ARG A 242 7.98 -16.96 16.55
C ARG A 242 9.39 -17.43 16.21
N ARG A 243 9.56 -18.22 15.14
CA ARG A 243 10.87 -18.66 14.67
C ARG A 243 11.72 -17.48 14.20
N MET A 244 11.16 -16.56 13.42
CA MET A 244 11.89 -15.38 12.94
C MET A 244 12.34 -14.46 14.08
N VAL A 245 11.47 -14.23 15.07
CA VAL A 245 11.80 -13.44 16.27
C VAL A 245 12.92 -14.12 17.07
N ASN A 246 12.80 -15.43 17.33
CA ASN A 246 13.82 -16.19 18.07
C ASN A 246 15.18 -16.22 17.33
N MET A 247 15.17 -16.15 16.00
CA MET A 247 16.37 -16.08 15.17
C MET A 247 17.00 -14.68 15.11
N HIS A 248 16.40 -13.66 15.75
CA HIS A 248 16.85 -12.26 15.65
C HIS A 248 17.07 -11.84 14.20
N LEU A 249 16.10 -12.19 13.36
CA LEU A 249 16.20 -12.02 11.92
C LEU A 249 16.43 -10.55 11.53
N ASP A 250 15.93 -9.61 12.33
CA ASP A 250 16.24 -8.19 12.22
C ASP A 250 17.73 -7.89 12.28
N GLN A 251 18.40 -8.38 13.31
CA GLN A 251 19.82 -8.14 13.55
C GLN A 251 20.64 -8.77 12.43
N MET A 252 20.24 -9.96 11.97
CA MET A 252 20.89 -10.64 10.85
C MET A 252 20.79 -9.84 9.55
N ILE A 253 19.59 -9.36 9.19
CA ILE A 253 19.35 -8.58 7.96
C ILE A 253 20.12 -7.25 8.02
N LEU A 254 20.08 -6.57 9.16
CA LEU A 254 20.81 -5.31 9.39
C LEU A 254 22.33 -5.51 9.29
N ALA A 255 22.86 -6.58 9.89
CA ALA A 255 24.29 -6.92 9.84
C ALA A 255 24.76 -7.27 8.42
N MET A 256 23.88 -7.89 7.61
CA MET A 256 24.15 -8.20 6.21
C MET A 256 24.00 -6.99 5.27
N GLY A 257 23.56 -5.83 5.77
CA GLY A 257 23.35 -4.63 4.95
C GLY A 257 22.25 -4.80 3.90
N ILE A 258 21.28 -5.69 4.16
CA ILE A 258 20.14 -5.93 3.27
C ILE A 258 19.07 -4.88 3.58
N HIS A 259 18.73 -4.09 2.58
CA HIS A 259 17.75 -2.99 2.70
C HIS A 259 16.40 -3.31 2.03
N GLU A 260 16.39 -4.28 1.11
CA GLU A 260 15.16 -4.80 0.47
C GLU A 260 15.02 -6.31 0.76
N LEU A 261 13.89 -6.72 1.34
CA LEU A 261 13.57 -8.12 1.56
C LEU A 261 12.99 -8.77 0.30
N ASN A 262 13.88 -9.31 -0.52
CA ASN A 262 13.53 -10.07 -1.71
C ASN A 262 13.77 -11.57 -1.52
N PHE A 263 12.71 -12.33 -1.21
CA PHE A 263 12.77 -13.78 -0.97
C PHE A 263 13.13 -14.64 -2.19
N ARG A 264 13.25 -14.05 -3.39
CA ARG A 264 13.75 -14.75 -4.59
C ARG A 264 15.25 -14.62 -4.81
N SER A 265 15.90 -13.74 -4.06
CA SER A 265 17.36 -13.68 -4.06
C SER A 265 17.94 -14.97 -3.51
N ASN A 266 19.21 -15.27 -3.84
CA ASN A 266 19.88 -16.45 -3.30
C ASN A 266 19.91 -16.43 -1.76
N TRP A 267 20.07 -15.25 -1.16
CA TRP A 267 20.03 -15.09 0.29
C TRP A 267 18.62 -15.34 0.85
N GLY A 268 17.58 -14.81 0.19
CA GLY A 268 16.19 -14.94 0.62
C GLY A 268 15.69 -16.39 0.56
N ILE A 269 16.12 -17.13 -0.47
CA ILE A 269 15.86 -18.57 -0.58
C ILE A 269 16.55 -19.33 0.57
N SER A 270 17.82 -19.03 0.83
CA SER A 270 18.57 -19.67 1.92
C SER A 270 17.99 -19.34 3.30
N LEU A 271 17.48 -18.12 3.48
CA LEU A 271 16.78 -17.72 4.70
C LEU A 271 15.48 -18.51 4.87
N MET A 272 14.68 -18.61 3.80
CA MET A 272 13.44 -19.41 3.84
C MET A 272 13.76 -20.87 4.18
N ASP A 273 14.75 -21.49 3.54
CA ASP A 273 15.15 -22.86 3.85
C ASP A 273 15.58 -23.01 5.33
N SER A 274 16.28 -22.03 5.90
CA SER A 274 16.70 -22.02 7.32
C SER A 274 15.53 -21.87 8.30
N ILE A 275 14.51 -21.07 7.96
CA ILE A 275 13.29 -20.95 8.76
C ILE A 275 12.48 -22.26 8.71
N CYS A 276 12.51 -22.94 7.56
CA CYS A 276 11.74 -24.14 7.28
C CYS A 276 12.43 -25.45 7.70
N ASP A 277 13.65 -25.40 8.25
CA ASP A 277 14.44 -26.59 8.60
C ASP A 277 13.85 -27.32 9.83
N GLY A 278 13.05 -28.36 9.58
CA GLY A 278 12.57 -29.34 10.56
C GLY A 278 11.53 -28.87 11.58
N HIS A 279 11.36 -27.56 11.78
CA HIS A 279 10.54 -26.99 12.86
C HIS A 279 9.27 -26.25 12.38
N VAL A 280 9.21 -25.85 11.11
CA VAL A 280 8.07 -25.14 10.51
C VAL A 280 7.72 -25.79 9.17
N ASP A 281 6.46 -26.23 9.00
CA ASP A 281 6.03 -26.85 7.74
C ASP A 281 5.74 -25.80 6.67
N CYS A 282 6.77 -25.45 5.90
CA CYS A 282 6.63 -24.50 4.80
C CYS A 282 6.03 -25.11 3.52
N ASN A 283 5.67 -26.39 3.49
CA ASN A 283 4.87 -26.92 2.38
C ASN A 283 3.44 -26.38 2.43
N ASP A 284 2.95 -26.06 3.63
CA ASP A 284 1.72 -25.33 3.89
C ASP A 284 2.05 -24.01 4.62
N LEU A 285 2.67 -23.10 3.86
CA LEU A 285 3.08 -21.79 4.37
C LEU A 285 1.89 -21.01 4.95
N LEU A 286 0.69 -21.25 4.44
CA LEU A 286 -0.57 -20.73 4.99
C LEU A 286 -0.75 -21.18 6.43
N THR A 287 -0.75 -22.48 6.70
CA THR A 287 -0.89 -23.01 8.06
C THR A 287 0.26 -22.55 8.97
N SER A 288 1.47 -22.43 8.44
CA SER A 288 2.65 -22.01 9.21
C SER A 288 2.68 -20.52 9.57
N ILE A 289 2.16 -19.66 8.70
CA ILE A 289 2.02 -18.22 8.93
C ILE A 289 0.77 -17.92 9.76
N THR A 290 -0.33 -18.62 9.53
CA THR A 290 -1.63 -18.33 10.18
C THR A 290 -1.89 -19.15 11.44
N GLY A 291 -1.19 -20.27 11.64
CA GLY A 291 -1.46 -21.24 12.70
C GLY A 291 -2.70 -22.11 12.49
N TRP A 292 -3.37 -22.04 11.32
CA TRP A 292 -4.65 -22.72 11.06
C TRP A 292 -4.57 -23.72 9.91
N LYS A 293 -5.04 -24.95 10.15
CA LYS A 293 -5.18 -25.99 9.13
C LYS A 293 -6.58 -25.91 8.51
N LEU A 294 -6.69 -25.52 7.25
CA LEU A 294 -7.96 -25.59 6.51
C LEU A 294 -8.38 -27.05 6.34
N THR A 295 -9.29 -27.53 7.19
CA THR A 295 -9.93 -28.84 7.01
C THR A 295 -11.13 -28.64 6.09
N GLY A 296 -10.99 -29.09 4.84
CA GLY A 296 -12.06 -29.01 3.85
C GLY A 296 -13.24 -29.89 4.24
N ASN A 297 -14.39 -29.29 4.49
CA ASN A 297 -15.69 -29.89 4.19
C ASN A 297 -16.66 -28.79 3.75
N GLY A 298 -16.89 -28.73 2.44
CA GLY A 298 -17.66 -27.66 1.80
C GLY A 298 -19.16 -27.80 1.96
N ASN A 299 -19.72 -27.59 3.16
CA ASN A 299 -21.15 -27.65 3.39
C ASN A 299 -21.70 -26.74 4.50
N GLU A 300 -21.14 -25.55 4.71
CA GLU A 300 -21.81 -24.51 5.52
C GLU A 300 -22.12 -23.28 4.67
N LYS A 301 -23.36 -23.24 4.16
CA LYS A 301 -23.99 -22.04 3.61
C LYS A 301 -24.13 -21.02 4.74
N GLY A 302 -23.39 -19.91 4.69
CA GLY A 302 -23.64 -18.78 5.59
C GLY A 302 -22.43 -17.99 6.08
N ARG A 303 -21.22 -18.19 5.54
CA ARG A 303 -20.07 -17.31 5.87
C ARG A 303 -19.64 -16.53 4.64
N ILE A 304 -19.49 -15.22 4.83
CA ILE A 304 -18.92 -14.27 3.87
C ILE A 304 -17.57 -14.85 3.46
N GLY A 305 -17.51 -15.43 2.27
CA GLY A 305 -16.36 -16.16 1.79
C GLY A 305 -15.26 -15.19 1.41
N PHE A 306 -14.42 -14.80 2.37
CA PHE A 306 -13.10 -14.29 2.04
C PHE A 306 -12.40 -15.38 1.25
N SER A 307 -12.00 -15.06 0.02
CA SER A 307 -11.28 -15.97 -0.85
C SER A 307 -9.98 -16.43 -0.16
N LEU A 308 -9.49 -17.60 -0.57
CA LEU A 308 -8.25 -18.17 -0.03
C LEU A 308 -7.10 -17.14 0.05
N PRO A 309 -6.91 -16.20 -0.91
CA PRO A 309 -5.95 -15.09 -0.81
C PRO A 309 -6.16 -14.11 0.35
N LEU A 310 -7.40 -13.76 0.69
CA LEU A 310 -7.74 -12.88 1.83
C LEU A 310 -7.65 -13.64 3.16
N ALA A 311 -8.00 -14.92 3.17
CA ALA A 311 -7.83 -15.80 4.33
C ALA A 311 -6.35 -16.17 4.59
N LEU A 312 -5.52 -16.21 3.54
CA LEU A 312 -4.05 -16.31 3.60
C LEU A 312 -3.42 -15.13 4.34
N ASP A 313 -4.15 -14.02 4.38
CA ASP A 313 -3.69 -12.72 4.83
C ASP A 313 -4.23 -12.38 6.24
N HIS A 314 -5.31 -13.06 6.65
CA HIS A 314 -6.00 -12.88 7.93
C HIS A 314 -5.10 -12.98 9.18
N TYR A 315 -3.93 -13.63 9.10
CA TYR A 315 -3.01 -13.79 10.24
C TYR A 315 -1.52 -13.73 9.84
N GLY A 316 -1.24 -13.19 8.65
CA GLY A 316 0.11 -13.00 8.11
C GLY A 316 0.83 -11.83 8.77
N ILE A 317 1.49 -12.12 9.90
CA ILE A 317 2.20 -11.12 10.67
C ILE A 317 3.70 -11.07 10.28
N LEU A 318 4.14 -9.85 9.95
CA LEU A 318 5.47 -9.26 10.10
C LEU A 318 6.66 -9.85 9.34
N LEU A 319 7.02 -9.18 8.25
CA LEU A 319 8.39 -8.81 7.91
C LEU A 319 8.40 -7.41 7.27
N GLU A 320 8.42 -6.35 8.08
CA GLU A 320 9.01 -5.08 7.63
C GLU A 320 10.31 -4.87 8.37
N LEU A 321 11.41 -4.75 7.64
CA LEU A 321 12.59 -4.00 8.09
C LEU A 321 13.21 -3.37 6.83
N PRO A 322 13.49 -2.07 6.89
CA PRO A 322 14.44 -1.51 7.85
C PRO A 322 13.92 -0.28 8.63
N LYS A 323 13.51 -0.51 9.88
CA LYS A 323 14.20 0.05 11.07
C LYS A 323 13.61 -0.39 12.40
N THR A 324 12.32 -0.69 12.52
CA THR A 324 11.74 -0.80 13.88
C THR A 324 10.44 -1.57 13.95
N ILE A 325 10.47 -2.87 13.63
CA ILE A 325 9.36 -3.73 14.02
C ILE A 325 9.71 -4.69 15.15
N LEU A 326 10.93 -5.23 15.21
CA LEU A 326 11.25 -6.20 16.27
C LEU A 326 11.43 -5.58 17.66
N LYS A 327 11.54 -4.24 17.79
CA LYS A 327 11.52 -3.55 19.10
C LYS A 327 10.13 -3.48 19.75
N GLU A 328 9.04 -3.71 19.01
CA GLU A 328 7.68 -3.73 19.56
C GLU A 328 7.21 -5.17 19.94
N LEU A 329 8.10 -6.16 19.75
CA LEU A 329 7.86 -7.57 20.09
C LEU A 329 8.54 -8.01 21.39
N GLU A 330 9.36 -7.16 22.01
CA GLU A 330 9.93 -7.31 23.36
C GLU A 330 9.06 -6.59 24.40
#